data_AF-A0A2Y9IUR9-F1
#
_entry.id   AF-A0A2Y9IUR9-F1
#
_cell.length_a   1.000
_cell.length_b   1.000
_cell.length_c   1.000
_cell.angle_alpha   90.00
_cell.angle_beta   90.00
_cell.angle_gamma   90.00
#
_symmetry.space_group_name_H-M   'P 1'
#
loop_
_entity.id
_entity.type
_entity.pdbx_description
1 polymer ?
#
loop_
_entity_poly.entity_id
_entity_poly.type
_entity_poly.pdbx_seq_one_letter_code
_entity_poly.pdbx_strand_id
1 'polypeptide(L)'
;MGSAESLDRLLPPVGSRRSPRKRTTSQCKSEPPLLRTSKRTIYTAGRPPWYNEHGTQSKEAFAIGLGGGSASGKTTVARMIIEALDVPWVVLLSMDSFYKVLTTQQQEQAAHNNFNFDHPDAFDFDLIVSTLKKLKQGKSVKVPVYDFTTHSRKKDWKTLYGANVIIFEGIMAFADKALLELLDMKIFVDTDSDIRLVRRLRRDISERGRDIEGVIKQYNKFVKPAFDQYIQPTMRVADIVVPWGSGNTVAIDLIVQHMHSQLEERKLRWDMAALASAHQCHPLPQTLSVLKSTPQVRGMHTIIRDKETSRDEFIFYSKRLMRLLIEHALSFLPFQDCVVQTPQGQDYAGKCYAGKQITGVSILRAGETMEPALRAVCKDVRIGTILIQTNQLTGEPELHYLRLPKDISDDHVILTDCTVSTGAAAMMAVRVLLDHDVPEDKIFLLSLLMAEMGVHSVAYAFPRVRIITTAVDKRVNDLFRIIPGIGNFGDRYFGTDAAPDGSDEEEVASAS
;
A
#
# COMPACT_ATOMS: atom_id res chain seq x y z
N MET A 1 62.64 -46.84 19.57
CA MET A 1 62.08 -47.06 18.22
C MET A 1 60.60 -47.33 18.37
N GLY A 2 59.75 -46.57 17.69
CA GLY A 2 58.29 -46.62 17.82
C GLY A 2 57.68 -45.23 17.92
N SER A 3 57.71 -44.50 16.81
CA SER A 3 57.18 -43.14 16.64
C SER A 3 55.66 -43.10 16.73
N ALA A 4 55.15 -42.29 17.65
CA ALA A 4 53.75 -41.88 17.71
C ALA A 4 53.54 -40.67 16.79
N GLU A 5 52.79 -40.84 15.70
CA GLU A 5 52.24 -39.74 14.93
C GLU A 5 50.80 -40.03 14.48
N SER A 6 50.01 -38.95 14.52
CA SER A 6 48.76 -38.71 13.80
C SER A 6 47.46 -39.31 14.35
N LEU A 7 46.75 -38.51 15.17
CA LEU A 7 45.28 -38.44 15.15
C LEU A 7 44.73 -37.11 15.71
N ASP A 8 45.50 -36.03 15.63
CA ASP A 8 45.10 -34.68 16.08
C ASP A 8 44.98 -33.72 14.90
N ARG A 9 43.93 -33.90 14.09
CA ARG A 9 43.42 -32.87 13.17
C ARG A 9 41.96 -33.14 12.90
N LEU A 10 41.05 -32.54 13.67
CA LEU A 10 39.67 -32.22 13.25
C LEU A 10 38.92 -31.37 14.32
N LEU A 11 39.51 -30.28 14.82
CA LEU A 11 38.75 -29.20 15.50
C LEU A 11 39.38 -27.84 15.18
N PRO A 12 38.62 -26.82 14.72
CA PRO A 12 39.16 -25.47 14.53
C PRO A 12 39.26 -24.71 15.86
N PRO A 13 40.24 -23.79 16.00
CA PRO A 13 40.53 -23.09 17.25
C PRO A 13 39.53 -21.97 17.54
N VAL A 14 39.24 -21.79 18.83
CA VAL A 14 38.48 -20.67 19.39
C VAL A 14 39.38 -19.44 19.48
N GLY A 15 38.99 -18.35 18.81
CA GLY A 15 39.56 -17.02 19.05
C GLY A 15 39.89 -16.21 17.80
N SER A 16 38.91 -15.46 17.29
CA SER A 16 39.18 -14.23 16.56
C SER A 16 38.07 -13.21 16.82
N ARG A 17 38.47 -11.98 17.15
CA ARG A 17 37.59 -10.83 17.43
C ARG A 17 36.61 -10.66 16.26
N ARG A 18 35.31 -10.83 16.52
CA ARG A 18 34.26 -10.59 15.53
C ARG A 18 34.16 -9.09 15.26
N SER A 19 34.43 -8.70 14.03
CA SER A 19 34.05 -7.40 13.48
C SER A 19 32.53 -7.21 13.54
N PRO A 20 32.02 -5.98 13.72
CA PRO A 20 30.59 -5.73 13.72
C PRO A 20 30.00 -6.18 12.38
N ARG A 21 28.99 -7.06 12.44
CA ARG A 21 28.26 -7.56 11.27
C ARG A 21 27.69 -6.37 10.50
N LYS A 22 28.27 -6.08 9.33
CA LYS A 22 27.67 -5.17 8.34
C LYS A 22 26.32 -5.74 7.94
N ARG A 23 25.27 -4.92 8.02
CA ARG A 23 23.91 -5.22 7.56
C ARG A 23 23.94 -5.73 6.11
N THR A 24 23.68 -7.01 5.91
CA THR A 24 23.44 -7.58 4.58
C THR A 24 21.95 -7.48 4.29
N THR A 25 21.57 -6.48 3.51
CA THR A 25 20.22 -6.38 2.93
C THR A 25 20.04 -7.49 1.91
N SER A 26 19.14 -8.45 2.18
CA SER A 26 18.76 -9.46 1.22
C SER A 26 18.03 -8.80 0.04
N GLN A 27 18.65 -8.82 -1.14
CA GLN A 27 18.01 -8.40 -2.38
C GLN A 27 17.01 -9.47 -2.83
N CYS A 28 15.79 -9.44 -2.29
CA CYS A 28 14.64 -10.08 -2.93
C CYS A 28 14.05 -9.10 -3.94
N LYS A 29 14.25 -9.37 -5.23
CA LYS A 29 13.62 -8.64 -6.33
C LYS A 29 12.15 -9.04 -6.45
N SER A 30 11.30 -8.37 -5.68
CA SER A 30 9.92 -8.09 -6.08
C SER A 30 9.79 -6.57 -6.03
N GLU A 31 10.11 -5.90 -7.13
CA GLU A 31 9.97 -4.45 -7.22
C GLU A 31 8.49 -4.09 -7.02
N PRO A 32 8.11 -3.34 -5.97
CA PRO A 32 6.83 -2.64 -6.01
C PRO A 32 6.91 -1.63 -7.16
N PRO A 33 5.78 -1.11 -7.67
CA PRO A 33 5.87 -0.23 -8.82
C PRO A 33 6.45 1.11 -8.33
N LEU A 34 7.74 1.30 -8.55
CA LEU A 34 8.48 2.48 -8.13
C LEU A 34 8.83 3.26 -9.39
N LEU A 35 8.49 4.54 -9.42
CA LEU A 35 8.97 5.44 -10.46
C LEU A 35 10.19 6.16 -9.87
N ARG A 36 11.40 5.81 -10.30
CA ARG A 36 12.63 6.49 -9.84
C ARG A 36 12.87 7.71 -10.72
N THR A 37 12.89 8.90 -10.13
CA THR A 37 13.42 10.11 -10.77
C THR A 37 14.85 10.36 -10.31
N SER A 38 15.55 11.29 -10.95
CA SER A 38 16.95 11.65 -10.61
C SER A 38 17.12 12.17 -9.18
N LYS A 39 16.02 12.56 -8.51
CA LYS A 39 16.03 13.13 -7.15
C LYS A 39 15.31 12.29 -6.10
N ARG A 40 14.34 11.41 -6.46
CA ARG A 40 13.52 10.65 -5.47
C ARG A 40 12.98 9.32 -6.02
N THR A 41 12.52 8.47 -5.10
CA THR A 41 11.74 7.26 -5.40
C THR A 41 10.25 7.59 -5.22
N ILE A 42 9.46 7.55 -6.29
CA ILE A 42 8.01 7.74 -6.28
C ILE A 42 7.35 6.40 -5.98
N TYR A 43 6.66 6.32 -4.85
CA TYR A 43 5.85 5.16 -4.47
C TYR A 43 4.53 5.20 -5.25
N THR A 44 4.26 4.20 -6.08
CA THR A 44 2.89 3.96 -6.62
C THR A 44 2.05 3.05 -5.68
N ALA A 45 2.57 2.82 -4.47
CA ALA A 45 2.01 1.92 -3.47
C ALA A 45 1.22 2.70 -2.41
N GLY A 46 -0.07 2.90 -2.64
CA GLY A 46 -1.07 3.06 -1.57
C GLY A 46 -1.07 4.40 -0.84
N ARG A 47 -2.05 5.23 -1.18
CA ARG A 47 -2.48 6.42 -0.44
C ARG A 47 -2.80 6.10 1.06
N PRO A 48 -2.51 7.02 2.00
CA PRO A 48 -3.22 7.13 3.28
C PRO A 48 -4.60 7.76 3.02
N PRO A 49 -5.72 7.09 3.29
CA PRO A 49 -6.99 7.53 2.73
C PRO A 49 -7.96 8.16 3.74
N TRP A 50 -8.10 9.47 3.54
CA TRP A 50 -9.22 10.41 3.71
C TRP A 50 -10.61 9.80 4.00
N TYR A 51 -10.87 9.57 5.29
CA TYR A 51 -12.15 9.83 5.93
C TYR A 51 -12.05 11.21 6.56
N ASN A 52 -13.09 12.02 6.49
CA ASN A 52 -13.16 13.17 7.39
C ASN A 52 -13.35 12.68 8.83
N GLU A 53 -13.26 13.60 9.80
CA GLU A 53 -13.55 13.31 11.21
C GLU A 53 -14.85 12.48 11.33
N HIS A 54 -15.88 12.75 10.53
CA HIS A 54 -17.16 12.04 10.61
C HIS A 54 -17.25 10.64 9.95
N GLY A 55 -16.15 10.01 9.53
CA GLY A 55 -16.18 8.67 8.93
C GLY A 55 -16.88 8.59 7.57
N THR A 56 -17.15 9.74 6.92
CA THR A 56 -17.72 9.79 5.57
C THR A 56 -16.62 9.80 4.52
N GLN A 57 -16.92 9.20 3.36
CA GLN A 57 -16.03 9.15 2.19
C GLN A 57 -15.59 10.57 1.83
N SER A 58 -14.30 10.87 1.94
CA SER A 58 -13.76 12.12 1.41
C SER A 58 -13.97 12.24 -0.10
N LYS A 59 -13.84 13.47 -0.60
CA LYS A 59 -13.88 13.79 -2.04
C LYS A 59 -13.01 12.81 -2.83
N GLU A 60 -13.56 12.34 -3.96
CA GLU A 60 -12.90 11.42 -4.90
C GLU A 60 -11.52 11.92 -5.33
N ALA A 61 -10.63 11.00 -5.73
CA ALA A 61 -9.32 11.35 -6.27
C ALA A 61 -9.44 12.31 -7.46
N PHE A 62 -8.50 13.26 -7.56
CA PHE A 62 -8.46 14.21 -8.68
C PHE A 62 -7.86 13.52 -9.91
N ALA A 63 -8.68 13.28 -10.92
CA ALA A 63 -8.33 12.60 -12.15
C ALA A 63 -8.06 13.60 -13.28
N ILE A 64 -6.84 13.56 -13.81
CA ILE A 64 -6.38 14.39 -14.93
C ILE A 64 -6.27 13.50 -16.16
N GLY A 65 -6.91 13.92 -17.25
CA GLY A 65 -6.76 13.27 -18.54
C GLY A 65 -5.77 14.01 -19.42
N LEU A 66 -4.82 13.29 -20.02
CA LEU A 66 -3.87 13.79 -21.00
C LEU A 66 -4.19 13.18 -22.36
N GLY A 67 -4.77 14.00 -23.24
CA GLY A 67 -5.10 13.67 -24.63
C GLY A 67 -4.08 14.23 -25.62
N GLY A 68 -4.11 13.74 -26.86
CA GLY A 68 -3.27 14.26 -27.94
C GLY A 68 -2.74 13.17 -28.86
N GLY A 69 -2.23 13.56 -30.03
CA GLY A 69 -1.79 12.62 -31.05
C GLY A 69 -0.60 11.74 -30.65
N SER A 70 -0.39 10.64 -31.36
CA SER A 70 0.81 9.81 -31.15
C SER A 70 2.09 10.66 -31.27
N ALA A 71 3.03 10.46 -30.35
CA ALA A 71 4.29 11.21 -30.22
C ALA A 71 4.16 12.73 -29.99
N SER A 72 3.01 13.23 -29.51
CA SER A 72 2.85 14.66 -29.12
C SER A 72 3.61 15.05 -27.85
N GLY A 73 3.95 14.08 -26.99
CA GLY A 73 4.68 14.33 -25.73
C GLY A 73 3.83 14.23 -24.46
N LYS A 74 2.63 13.65 -24.52
CA LYS A 74 1.76 13.36 -23.35
C LYS A 74 2.51 12.76 -22.17
N THR A 75 3.24 11.66 -22.40
CA THR A 75 3.99 10.97 -21.33
C THR A 75 5.08 11.84 -20.74
N THR A 76 5.68 12.72 -21.54
CA THR A 76 6.68 13.68 -21.06
C THR A 76 6.03 14.75 -20.19
N VAL A 77 4.91 15.33 -20.64
CA VAL A 77 4.13 16.31 -19.85
C VAL A 77 3.63 15.68 -18.55
N ALA A 78 3.14 14.43 -18.59
CA ALA A 78 2.73 13.68 -17.41
C ALA A 78 3.87 13.57 -16.38
N ARG A 79 5.08 13.21 -16.84
CA ARG A 79 6.25 13.09 -15.96
C ARG A 79 6.67 14.44 -15.38
N MET A 80 6.66 15.51 -16.18
CA MET A 80 6.99 16.85 -15.69
C MET A 80 5.98 17.34 -14.64
N ILE A 81 4.69 17.10 -14.85
CA ILE A 81 3.65 17.40 -13.84
C ILE A 81 3.93 16.61 -12.56
N ILE A 82 4.20 15.31 -12.65
CA ILE A 82 4.50 14.47 -11.48
C ILE A 82 5.73 14.99 -10.72
N GLU A 83 6.79 15.37 -11.44
CA GLU A 83 8.03 15.89 -10.86
C GLU A 83 7.85 17.26 -10.20
N ALA A 84 7.04 18.14 -10.79
CA ALA A 84 6.80 19.50 -10.31
C ALA A 84 5.78 19.57 -9.17
N LEU A 85 4.79 18.67 -9.15
CA LEU A 85 3.73 18.63 -8.13
C LEU A 85 4.27 18.29 -6.73
N ASP A 86 5.39 17.57 -6.64
CA ASP A 86 6.06 17.14 -5.40
C ASP A 86 5.13 16.62 -4.28
N VAL A 87 3.99 16.01 -4.65
CA VAL A 87 3.09 15.37 -3.69
C VAL A 87 3.29 13.87 -3.68
N PRO A 88 3.26 13.24 -2.50
CA PRO A 88 3.22 11.79 -2.43
C PRO A 88 1.89 11.29 -3.02
N TRP A 89 1.91 10.10 -3.64
CA TRP A 89 0.72 9.40 -4.14
C TRP A 89 0.10 9.96 -5.44
N VAL A 90 0.88 9.93 -6.53
CA VAL A 90 0.39 10.14 -7.90
C VAL A 90 0.46 8.84 -8.69
N VAL A 91 -0.65 8.46 -9.33
CA VAL A 91 -0.70 7.27 -10.20
C VAL A 91 -0.75 7.71 -11.66
N LEU A 92 0.22 7.26 -12.45
CA LEU A 92 0.18 7.36 -13.91
C LEU A 92 -0.45 6.10 -14.50
N LEU A 93 -1.61 6.27 -15.13
CA LEU A 93 -2.34 5.22 -15.83
C LEU A 93 -2.28 5.48 -17.34
N SER A 94 -1.66 4.57 -18.08
CA SER A 94 -1.57 4.67 -19.54
C SER A 94 -2.70 3.88 -20.20
N MET A 95 -3.40 4.52 -21.14
CA MET A 95 -4.44 3.90 -21.96
C MET A 95 -3.91 2.71 -22.79
N ASP A 96 -2.61 2.71 -23.09
CA ASP A 96 -1.97 1.62 -23.82
C ASP A 96 -2.02 0.28 -23.07
N SER A 97 -2.20 0.26 -21.75
CA SER A 97 -2.43 -0.99 -21.01
C SER A 97 -3.73 -1.68 -21.41
N PHE A 98 -4.68 -0.97 -22.00
CA PHE A 98 -6.06 -1.42 -22.20
C PHE A 98 -6.40 -1.78 -23.65
N TYR A 99 -5.40 -2.04 -24.49
CA TYR A 99 -5.65 -2.66 -25.81
C TYR A 99 -6.39 -3.99 -25.64
N LYS A 100 -7.36 -4.25 -26.52
CA LYS A 100 -8.04 -5.53 -26.60
C LYS A 100 -7.08 -6.61 -27.09
N VAL A 101 -7.35 -7.86 -26.70
CA VAL A 101 -6.60 -9.02 -27.20
C VAL A 101 -7.00 -9.26 -28.65
N LEU A 102 -6.02 -9.26 -29.55
CA LEU A 102 -6.23 -9.49 -30.98
C LEU A 102 -6.59 -10.95 -31.26
N THR A 103 -7.49 -11.17 -32.22
CA THR A 103 -7.74 -12.50 -32.80
C THR A 103 -6.55 -12.94 -33.66
N THR A 104 -6.45 -14.24 -33.96
CA THR A 104 -5.35 -14.79 -34.78
C THR A 104 -5.22 -14.09 -36.14
N GLN A 105 -6.35 -13.78 -36.78
CA GLN A 105 -6.39 -13.02 -38.04
C GLN A 105 -5.89 -11.57 -37.88
N GLN A 106 -6.25 -10.91 -36.78
CA GLN A 106 -5.79 -9.55 -36.48
C GLN A 106 -4.30 -9.52 -36.11
N GLN A 107 -3.78 -10.58 -35.48
CA GLN A 107 -2.35 -10.72 -35.19
C GLN A 107 -1.54 -10.85 -36.48
N GLU A 108 -2.03 -11.64 -37.45
CA GLU A 108 -1.42 -11.73 -38.79
C GLU A 108 -1.44 -10.37 -39.49
N GLN A 109 -2.56 -9.64 -39.44
CA GLN A 109 -2.63 -8.29 -39.99
C GLN A 109 -1.68 -7.31 -39.29
N ALA A 110 -1.55 -7.40 -37.97
CA ALA A 110 -0.64 -6.57 -37.18
C ALA A 110 0.83 -6.84 -37.54
N ALA A 111 1.21 -8.11 -37.72
CA ALA A 111 2.56 -8.50 -38.16
C ALA A 111 2.93 -7.89 -39.52
N HIS A 112 1.94 -7.69 -40.40
CA HIS A 112 2.12 -7.05 -41.70
C HIS A 112 1.88 -5.53 -41.68
N ASN A 113 1.87 -4.88 -40.50
CA ASN A 113 1.59 -3.45 -40.32
C ASN A 113 0.24 -2.99 -40.91
N ASN A 114 -0.74 -3.89 -41.00
CA ASN A 114 -2.03 -3.69 -41.64
C ASN A 114 -3.21 -3.63 -40.64
N PHE A 115 -2.94 -3.46 -39.35
CA PHE A 115 -3.94 -3.32 -38.31
C PHE A 115 -3.95 -1.88 -37.73
N ASN A 116 -5.14 -1.32 -37.51
CA ASN A 116 -5.30 0.03 -36.97
C ASN A 116 -5.41 -0.01 -35.43
N PHE A 117 -4.29 0.26 -34.75
CA PHE A 117 -4.26 0.41 -33.29
C PHE A 117 -4.77 1.76 -32.80
N ASP A 118 -4.89 2.74 -33.70
CA ASP A 118 -5.36 4.09 -33.38
C ASP A 118 -6.87 4.22 -33.67
N HIS A 119 -7.65 3.13 -33.62
CA HIS A 119 -9.11 3.13 -33.74
C HIS A 119 -9.78 2.95 -32.36
N PRO A 120 -10.94 3.56 -32.06
CA PRO A 120 -11.61 3.38 -30.77
C PRO A 120 -11.85 1.91 -30.41
N ASP A 121 -12.21 1.09 -31.40
CA ASP A 121 -12.48 -0.34 -31.17
C ASP A 121 -11.28 -1.15 -30.67
N ALA A 122 -10.06 -0.64 -30.85
CA ALA A 122 -8.84 -1.29 -30.37
C ALA A 122 -8.72 -1.24 -28.83
N PHE A 123 -9.48 -0.38 -28.16
CA PHE A 123 -9.41 -0.16 -26.72
C PHE A 123 -10.62 -0.75 -25.99
N ASP A 124 -10.36 -1.23 -24.78
CA ASP A 124 -11.34 -1.76 -23.84
C ASP A 124 -11.83 -0.64 -22.90
N PHE A 125 -12.73 0.21 -23.40
CA PHE A 125 -13.24 1.37 -22.65
C PHE A 125 -13.98 0.98 -21.36
N ASP A 126 -14.70 -0.14 -21.36
CA ASP A 126 -15.39 -0.64 -20.15
C ASP A 126 -14.39 -0.98 -19.04
N LEU A 127 -13.27 -1.62 -19.39
CA LEU A 127 -12.19 -1.90 -18.44
C LEU A 127 -11.50 -0.62 -17.97
N ILE A 128 -11.30 0.38 -18.84
CA ILE A 128 -10.73 1.68 -18.46
C ILE A 128 -11.65 2.40 -17.47
N VAL A 129 -12.93 2.52 -17.79
CA VAL A 129 -13.94 3.23 -16.98
C VAL A 129 -14.09 2.56 -15.61
N SER A 130 -14.19 1.23 -15.57
CA SER A 130 -14.29 0.49 -14.30
C SER A 130 -13.01 0.61 -13.46
N THR A 131 -11.83 0.59 -14.10
CA THR A 131 -10.54 0.80 -13.41
C THR A 131 -10.44 2.22 -12.84
N LEU A 132 -10.75 3.24 -13.63
CA LEU A 132 -10.66 4.63 -13.20
C LEU A 132 -11.66 4.93 -12.08
N LYS A 133 -12.89 4.41 -12.16
CA LYS A 133 -13.88 4.50 -11.06
C LYS A 133 -13.37 3.91 -9.76
N LYS A 134 -12.80 2.70 -9.80
CA LYS A 134 -12.23 2.06 -8.60
C LYS A 134 -11.06 2.87 -8.03
N LEU A 135 -10.17 3.36 -8.89
CA LEU A 135 -9.04 4.20 -8.46
C LEU A 135 -9.51 5.54 -7.86
N LYS A 136 -10.54 6.18 -8.43
CA LYS A 136 -11.16 7.41 -7.87
C LYS A 136 -11.78 7.18 -6.49
N GLN A 137 -12.31 5.98 -6.25
CA GLN A 137 -12.82 5.53 -4.94
C GLN A 137 -11.70 5.12 -3.96
N GLY A 138 -10.44 5.14 -4.38
CA GLY A 138 -9.28 4.76 -3.56
C GLY A 138 -9.04 3.25 -3.47
N LYS A 139 -9.78 2.42 -4.22
CA LYS A 139 -9.62 0.96 -4.21
C LYS A 139 -8.39 0.53 -4.99
N SER A 140 -7.79 -0.59 -4.60
CA SER A 140 -6.73 -1.22 -5.39
C SER A 140 -7.30 -1.86 -6.67
N VAL A 141 -6.55 -1.76 -7.77
CA VAL A 141 -6.94 -2.33 -9.07
C VAL A 141 -5.76 -3.06 -9.70
N LYS A 142 -6.03 -4.23 -10.28
CA LYS A 142 -5.07 -4.94 -11.13
C LYS A 142 -5.20 -4.42 -12.56
N VAL A 143 -4.13 -3.85 -13.09
CA VAL A 143 -4.03 -3.34 -14.46
C VAL A 143 -3.21 -4.31 -15.30
N PRO A 144 -3.65 -4.67 -16.52
CA PRO A 144 -2.89 -5.56 -17.39
C PRO A 144 -1.62 -4.88 -17.89
N VAL A 145 -0.56 -5.68 -18.09
CA VAL A 145 0.69 -5.22 -18.71
C VAL A 145 0.64 -5.56 -20.20
N TYR A 146 0.66 -4.54 -21.06
CA TYR A 146 0.62 -4.73 -22.51
C TYR A 146 2.04 -4.78 -23.10
N ASP A 147 2.27 -5.71 -24.02
CA ASP A 147 3.53 -5.87 -24.74
C ASP A 147 3.37 -5.38 -26.19
N PHE A 148 4.09 -4.31 -26.53
CA PHE A 148 4.06 -3.70 -27.86
C PHE A 148 4.81 -4.49 -28.93
N THR A 149 5.64 -5.47 -28.54
CA THR A 149 6.37 -6.32 -29.49
C THR A 149 5.51 -7.49 -29.97
N THR A 150 4.81 -8.15 -29.04
CA THR A 150 3.95 -9.30 -29.33
C THR A 150 2.49 -8.93 -29.52
N HIS A 151 2.12 -7.65 -29.35
CA HIS A 151 0.75 -7.15 -29.44
C HIS A 151 -0.23 -7.94 -28.56
N SER A 152 0.21 -8.27 -27.34
CA SER A 152 -0.52 -9.15 -26.44
C SER A 152 -0.44 -8.67 -24.98
N ARG A 153 -1.43 -9.06 -24.16
CA ARG A 153 -1.40 -8.81 -22.71
C ARG A 153 -0.52 -9.89 -22.06
N LYS A 154 0.43 -9.49 -21.23
CA LYS A 154 1.24 -10.42 -20.44
C LYS A 154 0.36 -11.13 -19.40
N LYS A 155 0.81 -12.31 -18.95
CA LYS A 155 0.15 -13.04 -17.85
C LYS A 155 0.23 -12.30 -16.52
N ASP A 156 1.23 -11.45 -16.36
CA ASP A 156 1.45 -10.66 -15.16
C ASP A 156 0.60 -9.39 -15.15
N TRP A 157 0.03 -9.09 -13.99
CA TRP A 157 -0.78 -7.90 -13.75
C TRP A 157 -0.07 -6.98 -12.76
N LYS A 158 -0.18 -5.67 -13.01
CA LYS A 158 0.36 -4.64 -12.12
C LYS A 158 -0.74 -4.17 -11.17
N THR A 159 -0.55 -4.34 -9.86
CA THR A 159 -1.46 -3.75 -8.87
C THR A 159 -1.15 -2.27 -8.72
N LEU A 160 -2.15 -1.42 -8.99
CA LEU A 160 -2.14 -0.01 -8.68
C LEU A 160 -3.05 0.23 -7.48
N TYR A 161 -2.62 1.10 -6.58
CA TYR A 161 -3.43 1.50 -5.44
C TYR A 161 -4.06 2.86 -5.71
N GLY A 162 -5.10 3.21 -4.95
CA GLY A 162 -5.69 4.55 -5.01
C GLY A 162 -4.65 5.64 -4.76
N ALA A 163 -4.82 6.79 -5.42
CA ALA A 163 -3.93 7.95 -5.37
C ALA A 163 -4.72 9.23 -5.10
N ASN A 164 -4.05 10.30 -4.66
CA ASN A 164 -4.69 11.62 -4.55
C ASN A 164 -4.91 12.23 -5.93
N VAL A 165 -3.93 12.00 -6.81
CA VAL A 165 -3.95 12.43 -8.19
C VAL A 165 -3.80 11.21 -9.08
N ILE A 166 -4.73 11.07 -10.02
CA ILE A 166 -4.67 10.06 -11.07
C ILE A 166 -4.39 10.80 -12.37
N ILE A 167 -3.26 10.51 -13.01
CA ILE A 167 -2.94 11.02 -14.34
C ILE A 167 -3.22 9.90 -15.33
N PHE A 168 -4.27 10.05 -16.12
CA PHE A 168 -4.65 9.14 -17.17
C PHE A 168 -4.19 9.69 -18.52
N GLU A 169 -3.25 9.03 -19.19
CA GLU A 169 -2.77 9.45 -20.51
C GLU A 169 -3.18 8.50 -21.63
N GLY A 170 -3.52 9.04 -22.81
CA GLY A 170 -3.88 8.22 -23.95
C GLY A 170 -4.08 9.01 -25.23
N ILE A 171 -3.91 8.38 -26.38
CA ILE A 171 -4.23 9.01 -27.67
C ILE A 171 -5.72 9.29 -27.82
N MET A 172 -6.58 8.51 -27.15
CA MET A 172 -8.03 8.60 -27.18
C MET A 172 -8.61 8.83 -25.78
N ALA A 173 -7.85 9.53 -24.92
CA ALA A 173 -8.27 9.76 -23.54
C ALA A 173 -9.61 10.52 -23.42
N PHE A 174 -10.00 11.23 -24.48
CA PHE A 174 -11.20 12.08 -24.56
C PHE A 174 -12.24 11.56 -25.58
N ALA A 175 -12.08 10.34 -26.07
CA ALA A 175 -12.96 9.79 -27.11
C ALA A 175 -14.29 9.26 -26.55
N ASP A 176 -14.30 8.75 -25.31
CA ASP A 176 -15.47 8.16 -24.67
C ASP A 176 -16.14 9.12 -23.68
N LYS A 177 -17.48 9.18 -23.72
CA LYS A 177 -18.27 10.09 -22.89
C LYS A 177 -18.22 9.72 -21.41
N ALA A 178 -18.32 8.43 -21.08
CA ALA A 178 -18.29 7.98 -19.69
C ALA A 178 -16.91 8.24 -19.06
N LEU A 179 -15.84 8.15 -19.85
CA LEU A 179 -14.49 8.51 -19.43
C LEU A 179 -14.33 10.02 -19.17
N LEU A 180 -14.88 10.87 -20.05
CA LEU A 180 -14.83 12.34 -19.89
C LEU A 180 -15.51 12.82 -18.60
N GLU A 181 -16.60 12.16 -18.19
CA GLU A 181 -17.33 12.45 -16.95
C GLU A 181 -16.50 12.10 -15.69
N LEU A 182 -15.56 11.16 -15.80
CA LEU A 182 -14.69 10.77 -14.69
C LEU A 182 -13.47 11.68 -14.53
N LEU A 183 -13.08 12.43 -15.57
CA LEU A 183 -11.90 13.28 -15.56
C LEU A 183 -12.26 14.68 -15.04
N ASP A 184 -11.63 15.07 -13.94
CA ASP A 184 -11.82 16.38 -13.31
C ASP A 184 -11.12 17.51 -14.07
N MET A 185 -10.05 17.18 -14.82
CA MET A 185 -9.32 18.12 -15.67
C MET A 185 -8.84 17.43 -16.95
N LYS A 186 -9.05 18.06 -18.09
CA LYS A 186 -8.74 17.52 -19.43
C LYS A 186 -7.70 18.42 -20.11
N ILE A 187 -6.50 17.88 -20.29
CA ILE A 187 -5.38 18.57 -20.91
C ILE A 187 -5.09 17.93 -22.27
N PHE A 188 -5.11 18.73 -23.33
CA PHE A 188 -4.73 18.30 -24.67
C PHE A 188 -3.32 18.78 -25.01
N VAL A 189 -2.42 17.85 -25.34
CA VAL A 189 -1.06 18.18 -25.77
C VAL A 189 -1.03 18.32 -27.29
N ASP A 190 -0.91 19.56 -27.75
CA ASP A 190 -0.91 19.91 -29.16
C ASP A 190 0.52 20.06 -29.70
N THR A 191 0.78 19.46 -30.86
CA THR A 191 2.09 19.43 -31.50
C THR A 191 1.91 19.15 -32.98
N ASP A 192 2.68 19.86 -33.81
CA ASP A 192 2.62 19.74 -35.26
C ASP A 192 2.86 18.31 -35.76
N SER A 193 2.21 17.98 -36.87
CA SER A 193 2.15 16.62 -37.42
C SER A 193 3.51 16.09 -37.87
N ASP A 194 4.39 16.96 -38.36
CA ASP A 194 5.76 16.71 -38.79
C ASP A 194 6.69 16.41 -37.61
N ILE A 195 6.62 17.22 -36.54
CA ILE A 195 7.37 17.01 -35.30
C ILE A 195 6.97 15.66 -34.68
N ARG A 196 5.67 15.36 -34.64
CA ARG A 196 5.15 14.07 -34.18
C ARG A 196 5.66 12.91 -35.01
N LEU A 197 5.65 13.03 -36.34
CA LEU A 197 6.16 12.00 -37.24
C LEU A 197 7.64 11.73 -36.97
N VAL A 198 8.47 12.77 -36.89
CA VAL A 198 9.91 12.65 -36.60
C VAL A 198 10.16 11.98 -35.25
N ARG A 199 9.43 12.40 -34.21
CA ARG A 199 9.52 11.79 -32.86
C ARG A 199 9.08 10.32 -32.89
N ARG A 200 8.00 9.99 -33.60
CA ARG A 200 7.51 8.62 -33.74
C ARG A 200 8.51 7.73 -34.48
N LEU A 201 9.08 8.21 -35.59
CA LEU A 201 10.11 7.49 -36.33
C LEU A 201 11.29 7.16 -35.42
N ARG A 202 11.85 8.15 -34.74
CA ARG A 202 12.96 7.95 -33.80
C ARG A 202 12.62 6.88 -32.77
N ARG A 203 11.50 7.03 -32.06
CA ARG A 203 11.05 6.10 -31.01
C ARG A 203 10.84 4.67 -31.53
N ASP A 204 10.07 4.52 -32.62
CA ASP A 204 9.68 3.20 -33.13
C ASP A 204 10.89 2.46 -33.76
N ILE A 205 11.86 3.18 -34.33
CA ILE A 205 13.11 2.60 -34.84
C ILE A 205 14.06 2.25 -33.67
N SER A 206 14.38 3.21 -32.80
CA SER A 206 15.43 3.03 -31.79
C SER A 206 14.99 2.18 -30.60
N GLU A 207 13.74 2.34 -30.13
CA GLU A 207 13.25 1.66 -28.93
C GLU A 207 12.51 0.36 -29.23
N ARG A 208 11.86 0.25 -30.40
CA ARG A 208 11.00 -0.89 -30.77
C ARG A 208 11.55 -1.74 -31.92
N GLY A 209 12.67 -1.36 -32.53
CA GLY A 209 13.34 -2.12 -33.59
C GLY A 209 12.54 -2.25 -34.89
N ARG A 210 11.66 -1.28 -35.20
CA ARG A 210 10.82 -1.30 -36.41
C ARG A 210 11.55 -0.71 -37.61
N ASP A 211 11.18 -1.20 -38.81
CA ASP A 211 11.66 -0.68 -40.08
C ASP A 211 11.02 0.66 -40.46
N ILE A 212 11.80 1.52 -41.12
CA ILE A 212 11.41 2.90 -41.48
C ILE A 212 10.21 2.88 -42.45
N GLU A 213 10.28 2.06 -43.50
CA GLU A 213 9.22 1.98 -44.52
C GLU A 213 7.91 1.50 -43.90
N GLY A 214 8.00 0.50 -43.01
CA GLY A 214 6.86 0.01 -42.23
C GLY A 214 6.20 1.09 -41.37
N VAL A 215 6.98 1.91 -40.68
CA VAL A 215 6.46 3.00 -39.83
C VAL A 215 5.81 4.10 -40.67
N ILE A 216 6.42 4.51 -41.78
CA ILE A 216 5.86 5.53 -42.68
C ILE A 216 4.54 5.04 -43.30
N LYS A 217 4.52 3.80 -43.78
CA LYS A 217 3.30 3.17 -44.33
C LYS A 217 2.18 3.14 -43.29
N GLN A 218 2.48 2.72 -42.06
CA GLN A 218 1.50 2.71 -40.97
C GLN A 218 1.01 4.11 -40.62
N TYR A 219 1.92 5.10 -40.61
CA TYR A 219 1.58 6.48 -40.30
C TYR A 219 0.57 7.07 -41.30
N ASN A 220 0.86 6.94 -42.59
CA ASN A 220 0.01 7.49 -43.64
C ASN A 220 -1.33 6.75 -43.75
N LYS A 221 -1.31 5.41 -43.58
CA LYS A 221 -2.51 4.58 -43.74
C LYS A 221 -3.46 4.66 -42.54
N PHE A 222 -2.93 4.75 -41.32
CA PHE A 222 -3.73 4.62 -40.10
C PHE A 222 -3.57 5.79 -39.14
N VAL A 223 -2.33 6.14 -38.75
CA VAL A 223 -2.09 7.08 -37.63
C VAL A 223 -2.57 8.49 -37.94
N LYS A 224 -2.26 9.03 -39.11
CA LYS A 224 -2.68 10.38 -39.50
C LYS A 224 -4.20 10.45 -39.72
N PRO A 225 -4.83 9.57 -40.53
CA PRO A 225 -6.28 9.55 -40.65
C PRO A 225 -7.02 9.40 -39.32
N ALA A 226 -6.53 8.51 -38.43
CA ALA A 226 -7.11 8.34 -37.11
C ALA A 226 -6.98 9.59 -36.23
N PHE A 227 -5.84 10.30 -36.33
CA PHE A 227 -5.66 11.55 -35.62
C PHE A 227 -6.68 12.60 -36.09
N ASP A 228 -6.79 12.80 -37.39
CA ASP A 228 -7.69 13.82 -37.97
C ASP A 228 -9.17 13.50 -37.67
N GLN A 229 -9.55 12.21 -37.72
CA GLN A 229 -10.93 11.77 -37.54
C GLN A 229 -11.36 11.67 -36.07
N TYR A 230 -10.52 11.11 -35.20
CA TYR A 230 -10.92 10.73 -33.84
C TYR A 230 -10.23 11.52 -32.74
N ILE A 231 -9.00 11.97 -32.93
CA ILE A 231 -8.18 12.55 -31.85
C ILE A 231 -8.25 14.08 -31.87
N GLN A 232 -7.94 14.72 -32.99
CA GLN A 232 -7.91 16.18 -33.12
C GLN A 232 -9.25 16.84 -32.75
N PRO A 233 -10.43 16.29 -33.13
CA PRO A 233 -11.71 16.88 -32.74
C PRO A 233 -11.93 16.89 -31.22
N THR A 234 -11.24 16.03 -30.45
CA THR A 234 -11.35 15.99 -28.98
C THR A 234 -10.67 17.18 -28.30
N MET A 235 -9.87 17.96 -29.03
CA MET A 235 -9.29 19.20 -28.50
C MET A 235 -10.36 20.20 -28.01
N ARG A 236 -11.56 20.18 -28.62
CA ARG A 236 -12.69 21.05 -28.24
C ARG A 236 -13.27 20.78 -26.86
N VAL A 237 -13.04 19.59 -26.29
CA VAL A 237 -13.52 19.21 -24.95
C VAL A 237 -12.43 19.32 -23.88
N ALA A 238 -11.23 19.78 -24.26
CA ALA A 238 -10.14 19.98 -23.32
C ALA A 238 -10.28 21.32 -22.60
N ASP A 239 -9.98 21.31 -21.30
CA ASP A 239 -9.97 22.50 -20.46
C ASP A 239 -8.71 23.34 -20.70
N ILE A 240 -7.58 22.68 -20.99
CA ILE A 240 -6.30 23.31 -21.30
C ILE A 240 -5.67 22.67 -22.53
N VAL A 241 -5.16 23.50 -23.44
CA VAL A 241 -4.33 23.06 -24.56
C VAL A 241 -2.89 23.48 -24.31
N VAL A 242 -1.97 22.51 -24.25
CA VAL A 242 -0.53 22.75 -24.04
C VAL A 242 0.18 22.63 -25.38
N PRO A 243 0.63 23.75 -25.98
CA PRO A 243 1.38 23.71 -27.22
C PRO A 243 2.84 23.28 -26.97
N TRP A 244 3.45 22.62 -27.95
CA TRP A 244 4.87 22.22 -27.94
C TRP A 244 5.29 21.19 -26.87
N GLY A 245 4.32 20.61 -26.15
CA GLY A 245 4.56 19.57 -25.14
C GLY A 245 5.55 20.01 -24.06
N SER A 246 6.71 19.34 -23.98
CA SER A 246 7.73 19.54 -22.92
C SER A 246 8.45 20.89 -22.97
N GLY A 247 8.30 21.67 -24.04
CA GLY A 247 8.96 22.98 -24.17
C GLY A 247 8.27 24.10 -23.39
N ASN A 248 7.04 23.88 -22.90
CA ASN A 248 6.24 24.92 -22.28
C ASN A 248 6.18 24.74 -20.75
N THR A 249 7.25 25.13 -20.06
CA THR A 249 7.34 25.06 -18.60
C THR A 249 6.28 25.92 -17.92
N VAL A 250 5.95 27.09 -18.49
CA VAL A 250 4.93 28.01 -17.95
C VAL A 250 3.56 27.34 -17.87
N ALA A 251 3.16 26.62 -18.92
CA ALA A 251 1.90 25.88 -18.91
C ALA A 251 1.88 24.77 -17.85
N ILE A 252 3.02 24.09 -17.65
CA ILE A 252 3.16 23.03 -16.64
C ILE A 252 3.08 23.63 -15.24
N ASP A 253 3.73 24.76 -14.98
CA ASP A 253 3.69 25.46 -13.69
C ASP A 253 2.25 25.90 -13.34
N LEU A 254 1.48 26.40 -14.32
CA LEU A 254 0.08 26.75 -14.13
C LEU A 254 -0.79 25.54 -13.77
N ILE A 255 -0.59 24.41 -14.46
CA ILE A 255 -1.29 23.15 -14.15
C ILE A 255 -0.95 22.71 -12.73
N VAL A 256 0.32 22.74 -12.35
CA VAL A 256 0.81 22.32 -11.03
C VAL A 256 0.26 23.23 -9.93
N GLN A 257 0.27 24.56 -10.11
CA GLN A 257 -0.33 25.49 -9.16
C GLN A 257 -1.83 25.25 -8.97
N HIS A 258 -2.56 25.04 -10.06
CA HIS A 258 -3.98 24.70 -9.98
C HIS A 258 -4.21 23.39 -9.21
N MET A 259 -3.38 22.37 -9.47
CA MET A 259 -3.44 21.11 -8.75
C MET A 259 -3.12 21.26 -7.26
N HIS A 260 -2.15 22.09 -6.88
CA HIS A 260 -1.86 22.38 -5.48
C HIS A 260 -3.06 23.01 -4.77
N SER A 261 -3.68 24.03 -5.37
CA SER A 261 -4.90 24.66 -4.84
C SER A 261 -6.04 23.63 -4.69
N GLN A 262 -6.24 22.79 -5.70
CA GLN A 262 -7.23 21.70 -5.68
C GLN A 262 -6.94 20.62 -4.64
N LEU A 263 -5.67 20.36 -4.34
CA LEU A 263 -5.27 19.42 -3.30
C LEU A 263 -5.40 20.05 -1.90
N GLU A 264 -5.09 21.33 -1.73
CA GLU A 264 -5.25 22.05 -0.46
C GLU A 264 -6.72 22.17 -0.03
N GLU A 265 -7.63 22.48 -0.96
CA GLU A 265 -9.08 22.45 -0.70
C GLU A 265 -9.60 21.04 -0.33
N ARG A 266 -8.87 19.99 -0.75
CA ARG A 266 -9.19 18.59 -0.43
C ARG A 266 -8.43 18.07 0.78
N LYS A 267 -7.39 18.77 1.25
CA LYS A 267 -6.61 18.42 2.44
C LYS A 267 -7.44 18.69 3.70
N LEU A 268 -8.32 17.75 4.04
CA LEU A 268 -8.70 17.54 5.44
C LEU A 268 -7.41 17.20 6.19
N ARG A 269 -6.82 18.19 6.87
CA ARG A 269 -5.66 17.95 7.74
C ARG A 269 -6.08 16.89 8.75
N TRP A 270 -5.42 15.73 8.72
CA TRP A 270 -5.39 14.85 9.87
C TRP A 270 -4.55 15.55 10.93
N ASP A 271 -5.13 16.50 11.64
CA ASP A 271 -4.56 16.93 12.89
C ASP A 271 -4.76 15.77 13.88
N MET A 272 -3.85 14.79 13.82
CA MET A 272 -3.73 13.72 14.82
C MET A 272 -3.73 14.30 16.22
N ALA A 273 -3.19 15.52 16.39
CA ALA A 273 -3.23 16.29 17.63
C ALA A 273 -4.66 16.75 18.02
N ALA A 274 -5.50 17.16 17.06
CA ALA A 274 -6.89 17.53 17.32
C ALA A 274 -7.75 16.31 17.63
N LEU A 275 -7.60 15.20 16.90
CA LEU A 275 -8.27 13.92 17.20
C LEU A 275 -7.86 13.38 18.58
N ALA A 276 -6.57 13.47 18.91
CA ALA A 276 -6.02 13.10 20.22
C ALA A 276 -6.56 13.98 21.37
N SER A 277 -6.78 15.27 21.12
CA SER A 277 -7.27 16.22 22.12
C SER A 277 -8.78 16.14 22.31
N ALA A 278 -9.56 15.89 21.24
CA ALA A 278 -11.02 15.86 21.28
C ALA A 278 -11.61 14.72 22.13
N HIS A 279 -10.84 13.66 22.42
CA HIS A 279 -11.38 12.42 22.98
C HIS A 279 -10.90 12.06 24.39
N GLN A 280 -10.15 12.94 25.07
CA GLN A 280 -9.59 12.64 26.41
C GLN A 280 -10.64 12.42 27.52
N CYS A 281 -11.94 12.58 27.25
CA CYS A 281 -13.03 12.49 28.23
C CYS A 281 -14.23 11.64 27.78
N HIS A 282 -14.14 10.90 26.67
CA HIS A 282 -15.24 10.06 26.20
C HIS A 282 -15.18 8.63 26.79
N PRO A 283 -16.32 7.95 26.99
CA PRO A 283 -16.33 6.56 27.42
C PRO A 283 -15.72 5.67 26.33
N LEU A 284 -15.05 4.59 26.73
CA LEU A 284 -14.46 3.63 25.80
C LEU A 284 -15.49 3.12 24.77
N PRO A 285 -15.10 2.98 23.50
CA PRO A 285 -16.02 2.63 22.42
C PRO A 285 -16.57 1.21 22.58
N GLN A 286 -17.81 0.98 22.12
CA GLN A 286 -18.48 -0.33 22.22
C GLN A 286 -17.78 -1.44 21.41
N THR A 287 -16.99 -1.07 20.41
CA THR A 287 -16.21 -2.01 19.59
C THR A 287 -14.97 -2.54 20.29
N LEU A 288 -14.57 -1.96 21.42
CA LEU A 288 -13.45 -2.42 22.23
C LEU A 288 -13.86 -3.60 23.12
N SER A 289 -13.10 -4.69 23.03
CA SER A 289 -13.13 -5.79 23.99
C SER A 289 -11.80 -5.90 24.72
N VAL A 290 -11.83 -5.77 26.05
CA VAL A 290 -10.65 -5.98 26.89
C VAL A 290 -10.71 -7.37 27.51
N LEU A 291 -9.62 -8.13 27.41
CA LEU A 291 -9.50 -9.44 28.05
C LEU A 291 -9.74 -9.31 29.56
N LYS A 292 -10.46 -10.28 30.14
CA LYS A 292 -10.74 -10.29 31.57
C LYS A 292 -9.45 -10.22 32.39
N SER A 293 -9.31 -9.17 33.20
CA SER A 293 -8.14 -8.93 34.05
C SER A 293 -8.11 -9.85 35.28
N THR A 294 -7.84 -11.13 35.08
CA THR A 294 -7.62 -12.11 36.15
C THR A 294 -6.29 -11.85 36.88
N PRO A 295 -6.10 -12.34 38.12
CA PRO A 295 -4.80 -12.24 38.82
C PRO A 295 -3.63 -12.78 37.99
N GLN A 296 -3.85 -13.84 37.21
CA GLN A 296 -2.83 -14.40 36.33
C GLN A 296 -2.47 -13.47 35.17
N VAL A 297 -3.48 -12.87 34.51
CA VAL A 297 -3.25 -11.90 33.43
C VAL A 297 -2.53 -10.66 33.96
N ARG A 298 -2.91 -10.18 35.15
CA ARG A 298 -2.21 -9.09 35.84
C ARG A 298 -0.76 -9.43 36.17
N GLY A 299 -0.50 -10.63 36.69
CA GLY A 299 0.87 -11.10 36.98
C GLY A 299 1.75 -11.13 35.72
N MET A 300 1.22 -11.63 34.60
CA MET A 300 1.94 -11.60 33.32
C MET A 300 2.19 -10.16 32.85
N HIS A 301 1.20 -9.27 32.99
CA HIS A 301 1.37 -7.85 32.70
C HIS A 301 2.46 -7.20 33.56
N THR A 302 2.54 -7.52 34.85
CA THR A 302 3.59 -6.99 35.74
C THR A 302 4.98 -7.37 35.22
N ILE A 303 5.18 -8.63 34.85
CA ILE A 303 6.48 -9.13 34.38
C ILE A 303 6.87 -8.46 33.05
N ILE A 304 5.97 -8.40 32.07
CA ILE A 304 6.30 -7.77 30.79
C ILE A 304 6.47 -6.24 30.90
N ARG A 305 5.92 -5.59 31.94
CA ARG A 305 6.07 -4.16 32.18
C ARG A 305 7.34 -3.80 32.95
N ASP A 306 7.83 -4.73 33.77
CA ASP A 306 9.04 -4.51 34.55
C ASP A 306 10.26 -4.33 33.63
N LYS A 307 10.99 -3.24 33.85
CA LYS A 307 12.21 -2.89 33.10
C LYS A 307 13.37 -3.83 33.40
N GLU A 308 13.39 -4.46 34.58
CA GLU A 308 14.47 -5.34 35.03
C GLU A 308 14.26 -6.79 34.56
N THR A 309 13.12 -7.10 33.93
CA THR A 309 12.82 -8.45 33.45
C THR A 309 13.75 -8.84 32.29
N SER A 310 14.37 -10.01 32.42
CA SER A 310 15.25 -10.57 31.40
C SER A 310 14.51 -10.81 30.08
N ARG A 311 15.24 -10.78 28.96
CA ARG A 311 14.65 -10.98 27.63
C ARG A 311 13.92 -12.32 27.51
N ASP A 312 14.48 -13.39 28.06
CA ASP A 312 13.91 -14.73 27.92
C ASP A 312 12.57 -14.85 28.68
N GLU A 313 12.51 -14.31 29.90
CA GLU A 313 11.26 -14.23 30.67
C GLU A 313 10.25 -13.31 29.97
N PHE A 314 10.68 -12.16 29.45
CA PHE A 314 9.83 -11.24 28.69
C PHE A 314 9.19 -11.92 27.49
N ILE A 315 9.97 -12.65 26.67
CA ILE A 315 9.47 -13.41 25.52
C ILE A 315 8.50 -14.50 25.96
N PHE A 316 8.85 -15.25 27.01
CA PHE A 316 8.03 -16.35 27.51
C PHE A 316 6.65 -15.87 27.98
N TYR A 317 6.59 -14.86 28.84
CA TYR A 317 5.31 -14.33 29.34
C TYR A 317 4.53 -13.57 28.28
N SER A 318 5.21 -12.85 27.37
CA SER A 318 4.55 -12.20 26.23
C SER A 318 3.84 -13.24 25.36
N LYS A 319 4.48 -14.35 25.00
CA LYS A 319 3.85 -15.43 24.21
C LYS A 319 2.65 -16.04 24.93
N ARG A 320 2.73 -16.25 26.25
CA ARG A 320 1.62 -16.77 27.05
C ARG A 320 0.42 -15.82 27.01
N LEU A 321 0.67 -14.52 27.13
CA LEU A 321 -0.37 -13.50 27.07
C LEU A 321 -0.97 -13.36 25.67
N MET A 322 -0.13 -13.41 24.62
CA MET A 322 -0.58 -13.41 23.21
C MET A 322 -1.53 -14.58 22.92
N ARG A 323 -1.23 -15.77 23.44
CA ARG A 323 -2.10 -16.95 23.25
C ARG A 323 -3.49 -16.73 23.84
N LEU A 324 -3.58 -16.18 25.05
CA LEU A 324 -4.86 -15.86 25.69
C LEU A 324 -5.62 -14.77 24.92
N LEU A 325 -4.91 -13.75 24.43
CA LEU A 325 -5.50 -12.69 23.61
C LEU A 325 -6.10 -13.25 22.31
N ILE A 326 -5.38 -14.14 21.63
CA ILE A 326 -5.84 -14.74 20.37
C ILE A 326 -7.05 -15.63 20.61
N GLU A 327 -7.05 -16.49 21.63
CA GLU A 327 -8.23 -17.31 21.98
C GLU A 327 -9.46 -16.44 22.29
N HIS A 328 -9.27 -15.36 23.04
CA HIS A 328 -10.34 -14.39 23.30
C HIS A 328 -10.83 -13.73 22.01
N ALA A 329 -9.94 -13.41 21.08
CA ALA A 329 -10.32 -12.84 19.80
C ALA A 329 -11.12 -13.79 18.91
N LEU A 330 -10.73 -15.07 18.87
CA LEU A 330 -11.43 -16.09 18.09
C LEU A 330 -12.86 -16.35 18.60
N SER A 331 -13.15 -16.07 19.87
CA SER A 331 -14.51 -16.18 20.42
C SER A 331 -15.54 -15.26 19.77
N PHE A 332 -15.08 -14.20 19.10
CA PHE A 332 -15.94 -13.20 18.43
C PHE A 332 -16.18 -13.50 16.96
N LEU A 333 -15.59 -14.56 16.42
CA LEU A 333 -15.84 -15.01 15.06
C LEU A 333 -17.27 -15.60 14.94
N PRO A 334 -17.85 -15.61 13.73
CA PRO A 334 -19.16 -16.22 13.52
C PRO A 334 -19.08 -17.75 13.66
N PHE A 335 -19.95 -18.30 14.52
CA PHE A 335 -20.12 -19.75 14.69
C PHE A 335 -21.55 -20.16 14.33
N GLN A 336 -21.69 -21.32 13.70
CA GLN A 336 -22.97 -21.97 13.41
C GLN A 336 -23.14 -23.19 14.30
N ASP A 337 -24.40 -23.51 14.64
CA ASP A 337 -24.74 -24.73 15.35
C ASP A 337 -24.43 -25.96 14.49
N CYS A 338 -23.84 -26.98 15.10
CA CYS A 338 -23.63 -28.27 14.47
C CYS A 338 -23.94 -29.39 15.46
N VAL A 339 -24.42 -30.51 14.94
CA VAL A 339 -24.59 -31.73 15.72
C VAL A 339 -23.57 -32.74 15.23
N VAL A 340 -22.80 -33.30 16.16
CA VAL A 340 -21.84 -34.36 15.89
C VAL A 340 -22.21 -35.60 16.69
N GLN A 341 -21.91 -36.78 16.15
CA GLN A 341 -22.04 -38.01 16.92
C GLN A 341 -20.78 -38.26 17.72
N THR A 342 -20.96 -38.48 19.02
CA THR A 342 -19.90 -38.92 19.92
C THR A 342 -19.52 -40.38 19.62
N PRO A 343 -18.32 -40.84 20.01
CA PRO A 343 -17.93 -42.25 19.87
C PRO A 343 -18.90 -43.25 20.57
N GLN A 344 -19.72 -42.77 21.51
CA GLN A 344 -20.75 -43.55 22.20
C GLN A 344 -22.09 -43.58 21.45
N GLY A 345 -22.17 -43.01 20.25
CA GLY A 345 -23.38 -42.95 19.42
C GLY A 345 -24.44 -41.96 19.92
N GLN A 346 -24.06 -41.01 20.80
CA GLN A 346 -24.95 -39.96 21.28
C GLN A 346 -24.69 -38.66 20.51
N ASP A 347 -25.76 -37.95 20.17
CA ASP A 347 -25.69 -36.64 19.52
C ASP A 347 -25.20 -35.56 20.50
N TYR A 348 -24.23 -34.76 20.08
CA TYR A 348 -23.71 -33.61 20.82
C TYR A 348 -23.95 -32.33 20.03
N ALA A 349 -24.69 -31.39 20.62
CA ALA A 349 -24.91 -30.06 20.08
C ALA A 349 -23.69 -29.17 20.34
N GLY A 350 -22.91 -28.92 19.29
CA GLY A 350 -21.72 -28.10 19.30
C GLY A 350 -21.82 -26.86 18.42
N LYS A 351 -20.68 -26.19 18.26
CA LYS A 351 -20.51 -25.02 17.40
C LYS A 351 -19.35 -25.27 16.45
N CYS A 352 -19.48 -24.84 15.20
CA CYS A 352 -18.40 -24.82 14.23
C CYS A 352 -18.25 -23.42 13.61
N TYR A 353 -17.04 -23.06 13.22
CA TYR A 353 -16.78 -21.76 12.60
C TYR A 353 -17.50 -21.68 11.26
N ALA A 354 -18.27 -20.60 11.05
CA ALA A 354 -19.11 -20.40 9.87
C ALA A 354 -18.42 -19.59 8.76
N GLY A 355 -17.22 -19.05 9.01
CA GLY A 355 -16.49 -18.27 8.02
C GLY A 355 -15.67 -19.12 7.05
N LYS A 356 -15.26 -18.52 5.92
CA LYS A 356 -14.47 -19.19 4.88
C LYS A 356 -13.07 -19.53 5.39
N GLN A 357 -12.30 -18.52 5.76
CA GLN A 357 -10.95 -18.66 6.32
C GLN A 357 -10.60 -17.48 7.24
N ILE A 358 -9.56 -17.69 8.04
CA ILE A 358 -8.95 -16.69 8.91
C ILE A 358 -7.58 -16.36 8.31
N THR A 359 -7.31 -15.06 8.17
CA THR A 359 -6.02 -14.55 7.71
C THR A 359 -5.43 -13.65 8.80
N GLY A 360 -4.23 -13.96 9.26
CA GLY A 360 -3.45 -13.08 10.14
C GLY A 360 -2.70 -12.04 9.32
N VAL A 361 -2.74 -10.79 9.72
CA VAL A 361 -1.97 -9.71 9.09
C VAL A 361 -1.15 -9.01 10.15
N SER A 362 0.17 -9.01 10.01
CA SER A 362 1.07 -8.45 11.01
C SER A 362 1.64 -7.11 10.58
N ILE A 363 1.50 -6.09 11.44
CA ILE A 363 2.16 -4.79 11.27
C ILE A 363 3.60 -4.93 11.75
N LEU A 364 4.55 -4.83 10.82
CA LEU A 364 5.96 -4.98 11.12
C LEU A 364 6.49 -3.75 11.87
N ARG A 365 7.39 -3.91 12.85
CA ARG A 365 8.07 -5.16 13.26
C ARG A 365 7.40 -5.89 14.43
N ALA A 366 6.70 -5.17 15.31
CA ALA A 366 6.22 -5.74 16.57
C ALA A 366 5.11 -6.78 16.36
N GLY A 367 4.19 -6.56 15.41
CA GLY A 367 3.10 -7.49 15.11
C GLY A 367 3.55 -8.89 14.69
N GLU A 368 4.73 -9.03 14.08
CA GLU A 368 5.29 -10.34 13.67
C GLU A 368 5.46 -11.29 14.87
N THR A 369 5.71 -10.73 16.06
CA THR A 369 5.92 -11.53 17.27
C THR A 369 4.68 -12.31 17.70
N MET A 370 3.49 -11.92 17.22
CA MET A 370 2.22 -12.62 17.47
C MET A 370 1.95 -13.76 16.50
N GLU A 371 2.63 -13.82 15.35
CA GLU A 371 2.42 -14.88 14.35
C GLU A 371 2.61 -16.30 14.90
N PRO A 372 3.66 -16.60 15.71
CA PRO A 372 3.84 -17.94 16.26
C PRO A 372 2.69 -18.35 17.18
N ALA A 373 2.16 -17.41 17.97
CA ALA A 373 1.01 -17.66 18.83
C ALA A 373 -0.25 -17.90 17.99
N LEU A 374 -0.44 -17.14 16.91
CA LEU A 374 -1.59 -17.31 16.00
C LEU A 374 -1.56 -18.66 15.28
N ARG A 375 -0.39 -19.06 14.76
CA ARG A 375 -0.22 -20.38 14.11
C ARG A 375 -0.35 -21.55 15.10
N ALA A 376 -0.06 -21.33 16.38
CA ALA A 376 -0.24 -22.36 17.40
C ALA A 376 -1.72 -22.63 17.74
N VAL A 377 -2.60 -21.64 17.55
CA VAL A 377 -4.05 -21.79 17.77
C VAL A 377 -4.78 -22.15 16.46
N CYS A 378 -4.40 -21.49 15.35
CA CYS A 378 -4.99 -21.68 14.03
C CYS A 378 -4.00 -22.36 13.08
N LYS A 379 -4.15 -23.67 12.87
CA LYS A 379 -3.19 -24.50 12.10
C LYS A 379 -3.00 -24.03 10.65
N ASP A 380 -4.08 -23.67 9.96
CA ASP A 380 -4.07 -23.34 8.52
C ASP A 380 -4.25 -21.83 8.26
N VAL A 381 -3.80 -20.99 9.20
CA VAL A 381 -3.90 -19.53 9.06
C VAL A 381 -2.95 -19.00 7.98
N ARG A 382 -3.49 -18.23 7.03
CA ARG A 382 -2.66 -17.49 6.06
C ARG A 382 -2.09 -16.25 6.73
N ILE A 383 -0.85 -15.90 6.41
CA ILE A 383 -0.18 -14.72 6.97
C ILE A 383 0.10 -13.69 5.88
N GLY A 384 -0.38 -12.48 6.10
CA GLY A 384 0.01 -11.27 5.38
C GLY A 384 0.89 -10.38 6.26
N THR A 385 1.70 -9.53 5.63
CA THR A 385 2.59 -8.60 6.33
C THR A 385 2.51 -7.21 5.72
N ILE A 386 2.53 -6.20 6.61
CA ILE A 386 2.47 -4.78 6.26
C ILE A 386 3.59 -4.08 7.02
N LEU A 387 4.45 -3.33 6.31
CA LEU A 387 5.44 -2.46 6.94
C LEU A 387 4.99 -1.01 6.82
N ILE A 388 4.71 -0.40 7.97
CA ILE A 388 4.38 1.01 8.07
C ILE A 388 5.48 1.69 8.89
N GLN A 389 5.97 2.83 8.39
CA GLN A 389 6.92 3.66 9.12
C GLN A 389 6.44 5.09 9.13
N THR A 390 6.60 5.77 10.26
CA THR A 390 6.28 7.19 10.36
C THR A 390 7.40 8.01 9.72
N ASN A 391 7.05 8.88 8.79
CA ASN A 391 7.99 9.83 8.21
C ASN A 391 8.41 10.84 9.28
N GLN A 392 9.72 11.01 9.48
CA GLN A 392 10.27 11.86 10.53
C GLN A 392 10.06 13.36 10.26
N LEU A 393 9.90 13.76 8.99
CA LEU A 393 9.72 15.15 8.59
C LEU A 393 8.25 15.58 8.69
N THR A 394 7.33 14.71 8.27
CA THR A 394 5.90 15.02 8.20
C THR A 394 5.09 14.49 9.38
N GLY A 395 5.62 13.50 10.11
CA GLY A 395 4.88 12.79 11.16
C GLY A 395 3.81 11.83 10.64
N GLU A 396 3.66 11.69 9.32
CA GLU A 396 2.62 10.85 8.71
C GLU A 396 3.07 9.37 8.57
N PRO A 397 2.16 8.40 8.72
CA PRO A 397 2.48 6.99 8.47
C PRO A 397 2.56 6.68 6.97
N GLU A 398 3.65 6.04 6.55
CA GLU A 398 3.91 5.62 5.17
C GLU A 398 3.97 4.10 5.03
N LEU A 399 3.36 3.56 3.95
CA LEU A 399 3.42 2.15 3.60
C LEU A 399 4.69 1.85 2.79
N HIS A 400 5.61 1.07 3.37
CA HIS A 400 6.87 0.71 2.71
C HIS A 400 6.86 -0.69 2.09
N TYR A 401 6.10 -1.61 2.66
CA TYR A 401 6.03 -2.99 2.19
C TYR A 401 4.66 -3.58 2.45
N LEU A 402 4.18 -4.38 1.49
CA LEU A 402 2.89 -5.02 1.56
C LEU A 402 2.94 -6.40 0.90
N ARG A 403 2.50 -7.41 1.63
CA ARG A 403 2.29 -8.76 1.12
C ARG A 403 1.04 -9.35 1.75
N LEU A 404 -0.05 -9.43 0.98
CA LEU A 404 -1.31 -10.02 1.40
C LEU A 404 -1.66 -11.26 0.56
N PRO A 405 -2.43 -12.22 1.11
CA PRO A 405 -3.06 -13.26 0.32
C PRO A 405 -3.99 -12.69 -0.76
N LYS A 406 -4.04 -13.33 -1.94
CA LYS A 406 -4.76 -12.79 -3.11
C LYS A 406 -6.28 -12.69 -2.93
N ASP A 407 -6.86 -13.55 -2.10
CA ASP A 407 -8.31 -13.70 -1.89
C ASP A 407 -8.72 -13.26 -0.47
N ILE A 408 -8.05 -12.24 0.07
CA ILE A 408 -8.26 -11.78 1.46
C ILE A 408 -9.64 -11.13 1.67
N SER A 409 -10.31 -10.66 0.62
CA SER A 409 -11.60 -9.96 0.70
C SER A 409 -12.71 -10.77 1.37
N ASP A 410 -12.67 -12.10 1.26
CA ASP A 410 -13.71 -12.96 1.84
C ASP A 410 -13.41 -13.38 3.29
N ASP A 411 -12.17 -13.21 3.75
CA ASP A 411 -11.68 -13.75 5.01
C ASP A 411 -12.03 -12.88 6.21
N HIS A 412 -11.98 -13.48 7.40
CA HIS A 412 -11.86 -12.70 8.63
C HIS A 412 -10.39 -12.39 8.87
N VAL A 413 -10.07 -11.11 9.02
CA VAL A 413 -8.68 -10.63 9.12
C VAL A 413 -8.35 -10.29 10.56
N ILE A 414 -7.35 -10.97 11.11
CA ILE A 414 -6.77 -10.69 12.43
C ILE A 414 -5.54 -9.81 12.22
N LEU A 415 -5.72 -8.50 12.37
CA LEU A 415 -4.66 -7.51 12.27
C LEU A 415 -3.92 -7.41 13.62
N THR A 416 -2.64 -7.74 13.66
CA THR A 416 -1.87 -7.82 14.91
C THR A 416 -0.80 -6.73 15.00
N ASP A 417 -0.78 -6.03 16.13
CA ASP A 417 0.32 -5.16 16.55
C ASP A 417 0.47 -5.16 18.07
N CYS A 418 1.67 -5.28 18.63
CA CYS A 418 1.81 -5.50 20.08
C CYS A 418 1.47 -4.28 20.92
N THR A 419 1.66 -3.08 20.38
CA THR A 419 1.38 -1.83 21.10
C THR A 419 0.74 -0.80 20.18
N VAL A 420 -0.44 -0.30 20.54
CA VAL A 420 -1.12 0.77 19.81
C VAL A 420 -1.12 2.05 20.64
N SER A 421 -0.25 3.00 20.30
CA SER A 421 -0.17 4.30 21.00
C SER A 421 -1.15 5.32 20.43
N THR A 422 -0.80 5.99 19.34
CA THR A 422 -1.67 6.99 18.67
C THR A 422 -2.73 6.35 17.78
N GLY A 423 -2.55 5.08 17.42
CA GLY A 423 -3.39 4.38 16.45
C GLY A 423 -2.98 4.60 14.99
N ALA A 424 -1.98 5.46 14.70
CA ALA A 424 -1.64 5.83 13.32
C ALA A 424 -1.29 4.63 12.41
N ALA A 425 -0.41 3.76 12.86
CA ALA A 425 -0.03 2.56 12.11
C ALA A 425 -1.20 1.58 11.97
N ALA A 426 -1.97 1.38 13.03
CA ALA A 426 -3.15 0.51 13.01
C ALA A 426 -4.22 1.04 12.02
N MET A 427 -4.50 2.35 12.03
CA MET A 427 -5.44 2.98 11.10
C MET A 427 -4.97 2.82 9.65
N MET A 428 -3.70 3.06 9.36
CA MET A 428 -3.14 2.85 8.02
C MET A 428 -3.26 1.38 7.59
N ALA A 429 -3.00 0.42 8.49
CA ALA A 429 -3.08 -1.00 8.19
C ALA A 429 -4.52 -1.50 7.97
N VAL A 430 -5.47 -1.15 8.85
CA VAL A 430 -6.92 -1.41 8.66
C VAL A 430 -7.34 -0.91 7.28
N ARG A 431 -6.79 0.23 6.89
CA ARG A 431 -7.20 0.86 5.67
C ARG A 431 -6.62 0.25 4.41
N VAL A 432 -5.37 -0.19 4.45
CA VAL A 432 -4.80 -1.04 3.39
C VAL A 432 -5.68 -2.27 3.17
N LEU A 433 -6.24 -2.87 4.23
CA LEU A 433 -7.17 -4.00 4.10
C LEU A 433 -8.48 -3.60 3.40
N LEU A 434 -9.06 -2.45 3.75
CA LEU A 434 -10.26 -1.92 3.08
C LEU A 434 -10.00 -1.65 1.58
N ASP A 435 -8.81 -1.15 1.21
CA ASP A 435 -8.41 -0.94 -0.19
C ASP A 435 -8.27 -2.25 -0.98
N HIS A 436 -8.11 -3.38 -0.27
CA HIS A 436 -8.14 -4.75 -0.78
C HIS A 436 -9.52 -5.41 -0.69
N ASP A 437 -10.58 -4.61 -0.58
CA ASP A 437 -11.98 -5.05 -0.52
C ASP A 437 -12.30 -5.97 0.67
N VAL A 438 -11.50 -5.92 1.75
CA VAL A 438 -11.86 -6.57 3.03
C VAL A 438 -12.99 -5.78 3.68
N PRO A 439 -14.13 -6.39 4.05
CA PRO A 439 -15.19 -5.71 4.78
C PRO A 439 -14.72 -5.25 6.17
N GLU A 440 -15.09 -4.04 6.55
CA GLU A 440 -14.69 -3.42 7.81
C GLU A 440 -15.09 -4.24 9.05
N ASP A 441 -16.27 -4.85 9.02
CA ASP A 441 -16.83 -5.71 10.08
C ASP A 441 -16.11 -7.08 10.20
N LYS A 442 -15.29 -7.44 9.22
CA LYS A 442 -14.44 -8.65 9.24
C LYS A 442 -13.03 -8.40 9.74
N ILE A 443 -12.70 -7.16 10.13
CA ILE A 443 -11.36 -6.80 10.62
C ILE A 443 -11.34 -6.77 12.15
N PHE A 444 -10.40 -7.52 12.72
CA PHE A 444 -10.16 -7.65 14.16
C PHE A 444 -8.77 -7.10 14.46
N LEU A 445 -8.69 -5.95 15.14
CA LEU A 445 -7.42 -5.35 15.57
C LEU A 445 -7.02 -5.90 16.94
N LEU A 446 -5.93 -6.66 17.00
CA LEU A 446 -5.40 -7.26 18.23
C LEU A 446 -4.14 -6.54 18.69
N SER A 447 -4.10 -6.20 19.98
CA SER A 447 -2.89 -5.69 20.62
C SER A 447 -2.74 -6.11 22.07
N LEU A 448 -1.51 -6.29 22.56
CA LEU A 448 -1.28 -6.55 23.98
C LEU A 448 -1.60 -5.31 24.82
N LEU A 449 -1.22 -4.13 24.33
CA LEU A 449 -1.44 -2.87 25.05
C LEU A 449 -1.85 -1.75 24.11
N MET A 450 -2.94 -1.09 24.46
CA MET A 450 -3.41 0.10 23.74
C MET A 450 -3.48 1.31 24.67
N ALA A 451 -3.23 2.50 24.14
CA ALA A 451 -3.58 3.73 24.83
C ALA A 451 -5.04 4.11 24.54
N GLU A 452 -5.73 4.76 25.48
CA GLU A 452 -7.10 5.25 25.29
C GLU A 452 -7.23 6.09 24.01
N MET A 453 -6.29 7.01 23.79
CA MET A 453 -6.20 7.80 22.55
C MET A 453 -6.19 6.94 21.28
N GLY A 454 -5.35 5.91 21.22
CA GLY A 454 -5.25 5.04 20.05
C GLY A 454 -6.52 4.23 19.82
N VAL A 455 -7.17 3.78 20.89
CA VAL A 455 -8.46 3.08 20.81
C VAL A 455 -9.53 4.00 20.23
N HIS A 456 -9.65 5.23 20.75
CA HIS A 456 -10.61 6.21 20.26
C HIS A 456 -10.37 6.57 18.81
N SER A 457 -9.12 6.85 18.42
CA SER A 457 -8.76 7.17 17.04
C SER A 457 -9.18 6.07 16.07
N VAL A 458 -8.89 4.80 16.38
CA VAL A 458 -9.24 3.66 15.51
C VAL A 458 -10.76 3.45 15.48
N ALA A 459 -11.43 3.44 16.63
CA ALA A 459 -12.87 3.19 16.69
C ALA A 459 -13.70 4.29 16.02
N TYR A 460 -13.23 5.53 16.10
CA TYR A 460 -13.86 6.67 15.45
C TYR A 460 -13.70 6.61 13.93
N ALA A 461 -12.48 6.32 13.45
CA ALA A 461 -12.21 6.19 12.02
C ALA A 461 -12.90 4.95 11.40
N PHE A 462 -13.01 3.86 12.18
CA PHE A 462 -13.52 2.57 11.71
C PHE A 462 -14.50 1.96 12.72
N PRO A 463 -15.75 2.45 12.76
CA PRO A 463 -16.73 2.08 13.78
C PRO A 463 -17.20 0.62 13.71
N ARG A 464 -16.88 -0.13 12.64
CA ARG A 464 -17.22 -1.57 12.54
C ARG A 464 -16.03 -2.49 12.80
N VAL A 465 -14.81 -1.96 12.90
CA VAL A 465 -13.64 -2.76 13.28
C VAL A 465 -13.75 -3.18 14.73
N ARG A 466 -13.51 -4.46 15.02
CA ARG A 466 -13.48 -4.96 16.40
C ARG A 466 -12.08 -4.79 16.98
N ILE A 467 -11.97 -4.05 18.07
CA ILE A 467 -10.70 -3.77 18.74
C ILE A 467 -10.58 -4.69 19.95
N ILE A 468 -9.49 -5.45 20.06
CA ILE A 468 -9.32 -6.46 21.11
C ILE A 468 -7.95 -6.29 21.74
N THR A 469 -7.92 -6.12 23.07
CA THR A 469 -6.66 -5.94 23.80
C THR A 469 -6.64 -6.59 25.16
N THR A 470 -5.46 -6.79 25.76
CA THR A 470 -5.36 -7.31 27.12
C THR A 470 -5.35 -6.22 28.19
N ALA A 471 -4.93 -4.99 27.86
CA ALA A 471 -5.05 -3.85 28.75
C ALA A 471 -5.04 -2.51 28.00
N VAL A 472 -5.68 -1.51 28.60
CA VAL A 472 -5.73 -0.13 28.11
C VAL A 472 -5.10 0.80 29.14
N ASP A 473 -4.16 1.63 28.69
CA ASP A 473 -3.46 2.62 29.50
C ASP A 473 -3.93 4.04 29.14
N LYS A 474 -3.96 4.94 30.12
CA LYS A 474 -4.60 6.26 29.99
C LYS A 474 -3.81 7.27 29.16
N ARG A 475 -2.49 7.23 29.24
CA ARG A 475 -1.64 8.34 28.76
C ARG A 475 -0.64 7.88 27.73
N VAL A 476 -0.25 8.84 26.90
CA VAL A 476 0.88 8.75 25.97
C VAL A 476 1.76 9.96 26.24
N ASN A 477 3.08 9.79 26.20
CA ASN A 477 4.03 10.90 26.37
C ASN A 477 4.33 11.62 25.04
N ASP A 478 5.16 12.66 25.11
CA ASP A 478 5.55 13.48 23.94
C ASP A 478 6.32 12.68 22.87
N LEU A 479 6.90 11.54 23.24
CA LEU A 479 7.54 10.59 22.32
C LEU A 479 6.56 9.54 21.76
N PHE A 480 5.26 9.76 21.92
CA PHE A 480 4.19 8.86 21.50
C PHE A 480 4.27 7.44 22.10
N ARG A 481 4.87 7.29 23.29
CA ARG A 481 4.95 6.04 24.05
C ARG A 481 3.87 5.99 25.13
N ILE A 482 3.28 4.82 25.28
CA ILE A 482 2.22 4.56 26.27
C ILE A 482 2.77 4.64 27.69
N ILE A 483 2.03 5.24 28.63
CA ILE A 483 2.35 5.33 30.06
C ILE A 483 1.20 4.72 30.90
N PRO A 484 1.49 3.79 31.83
CA PRO A 484 2.81 3.27 32.22
C PRO A 484 3.50 2.40 31.16
N GLY A 485 2.75 1.83 30.21
CA GLY A 485 3.28 1.13 29.04
C GLY A 485 4.24 -0.03 29.34
N ILE A 486 5.05 -0.40 28.33
CA ILE A 486 6.02 -1.52 28.34
C ILE A 486 7.36 -1.15 27.68
N GLY A 487 7.56 0.13 27.35
CA GLY A 487 8.67 0.58 26.50
C GLY A 487 8.47 0.19 25.02
N ASN A 488 9.57 0.10 24.25
CA ASN A 488 9.51 -0.40 22.88
C ASN A 488 9.42 -1.93 22.88
N PHE A 489 8.24 -2.47 22.58
CA PHE A 489 8.02 -3.92 22.59
C PHE A 489 8.96 -4.65 21.62
N GLY A 490 9.13 -4.12 20.40
CA GLY A 490 9.94 -4.76 19.38
C GLY A 490 11.40 -4.86 19.82
N ASP A 491 11.95 -3.79 20.37
CA ASP A 491 13.35 -3.78 20.77
C ASP A 491 13.62 -4.71 21.97
N ARG A 492 12.72 -4.74 22.96
CA ARG A 492 12.80 -5.68 24.09
C ARG A 492 12.66 -7.14 23.65
N TYR A 493 11.77 -7.42 22.70
CA TYR A 493 11.52 -8.78 22.20
C TYR A 493 12.67 -9.29 21.34
N PHE A 494 13.18 -8.48 20.41
CA PHE A 494 14.26 -8.87 19.50
C PHE A 494 15.66 -8.65 20.07
N GLY A 495 15.79 -7.90 21.18
CA GLY A 495 17.06 -7.47 21.76
C GLY A 495 17.78 -6.46 20.87
N THR A 496 17.04 -5.50 20.31
CA THR A 496 17.58 -4.41 19.47
C THR A 496 17.65 -3.06 20.17
N ASP A 497 17.46 -3.04 21.50
CA ASP A 497 17.69 -1.84 22.30
C ASP A 497 19.12 -1.35 22.05
N ALA A 498 19.27 -0.07 21.69
CA ALA A 498 20.59 0.54 21.68
C ALA A 498 21.15 0.47 23.10
N ALA A 499 22.42 0.09 23.25
CA ALA A 499 23.10 0.27 24.53
C ALA A 499 22.92 1.76 24.92
N PRO A 500 22.63 2.08 26.19
CA PRO A 500 22.68 3.47 26.61
C PRO A 500 24.11 3.93 26.35
N ASP A 501 24.30 4.77 25.33
CA ASP A 501 25.55 5.48 25.16
C ASP A 501 25.72 6.32 26.43
N GLY A 502 26.65 5.92 27.28
CA GLY A 502 27.13 6.76 28.36
C GLY A 502 27.88 7.93 27.74
N SER A 503 27.15 8.98 27.34
CA SER A 503 27.76 10.23 26.89
C SER A 503 26.89 11.48 27.01
N ASP A 504 25.73 11.43 27.68
CA ASP A 504 24.86 12.62 27.82
C ASP A 504 24.86 13.25 29.23
N GLU A 505 25.66 12.73 30.19
CA GLU A 505 25.78 13.31 31.54
C GLU A 505 27.10 14.08 31.80
N GLU A 506 28.07 14.11 30.87
CA GLU A 506 29.33 14.86 31.07
C GLU A 506 29.34 16.30 30.50
N GLU A 507 28.34 16.72 29.72
CA GLU A 507 28.33 18.08 29.13
C GLU A 507 27.67 19.17 29.99
N VAL A 508 27.16 18.85 31.19
CA VAL A 508 26.53 19.84 32.10
C VAL A 508 27.40 20.19 33.31
N ALA A 509 28.53 19.50 33.52
CA ALA A 509 29.39 19.72 34.70
C ALA A 509 30.65 20.58 34.44
N SER A 510 30.83 21.15 33.24
CA SER A 510 31.99 21.99 32.89
C SER A 510 31.67 23.48 32.66
N ALA A 511 30.49 23.93 33.07
CA ALA A 511 30.11 25.34 33.09
C ALA A 511 29.64 25.77 34.49
N SER A 512 30.57 25.81 35.44
CA SER A 512 30.48 26.58 36.68
C SER A 512 31.86 26.97 37.18
#